data_AF-F4X6V2-F1
#
_entry.id   AF-F4X6V2-F1
#
_cell.length_a   1.000
_cell.length_b   1.000
_cell.length_c   1.000
_cell.angle_alpha   90.00
_cell.angle_beta   90.00
_cell.angle_gamma   90.00
#
_symmetry.space_group_name_H-M   'P 1'
#
loop_
_entity.id
_entity.type
_entity.pdbx_description
1 polymer ?
#
loop_
_entity_poly.entity_id
_entity_poly.type
_entity_poly.pdbx_seq_one_letter_code
_entity_poly.pdbx_strand_id
1 'polypeptide(L)'
;MLRFAIRQTRQDRRTHARITHMLYTYIPDDELNRIRSYRVGGLFPPRSRHFLAIWKYRRNGRIHRHVTNITSRMETASVHAMQYFPISGRSGRRFILTLVAGTVFGFLSACLLITSTRDVPHMFNWVPGSSGLSRDPHHYLELESEVGPETEVKFHGDDEDFHKGEDRIAQDMARKVRVLCWIMTGPKNHQSKARHVKATWGKRCNVLLFMSSAADASLPTVVLPVKEGRDNLWAKTKEAFKYAYEKYKDKVDWFMKADDDTYVVVENLRYMLSSYNPNSSLYFGCRFKPFVKQGYMSGGAGYVLSKEGLRKFVEEGLPDKTKCRPDNGGAEDVEMGKCLEKIGVRAMDTRDPHGRGRFFPFVPEHHLIPNHVDKNFWYWKYIYYDTKDGLNCCSDSAVSFHYVSPNMMYVLEYLIYHLRPYGISHSLERSSPDRPSTLIEY
;
A
#
# COMPACT_ATOMS: atom_id res chain seq x y z
N MET A 1 -10.45 34.72 33.00
CA MET A 1 -9.16 34.19 32.50
C MET A 1 -8.45 33.24 33.48
N LEU A 2 -8.40 33.50 34.80
CA LEU A 2 -7.68 32.63 35.75
C LEU A 2 -8.27 31.19 35.90
N ARG A 3 -9.58 31.01 35.72
CA ARG A 3 -10.22 29.67 35.71
C ARG A 3 -9.92 28.85 34.43
N PHE A 4 -9.48 29.50 33.35
CA PHE A 4 -9.11 28.84 32.10
C PHE A 4 -7.69 28.27 32.18
N ALA A 5 -6.74 29.01 32.77
CA ALA A 5 -5.37 28.56 33.02
C ALA A 5 -5.27 27.37 34.00
N ILE A 6 -6.15 27.32 35.02
CA ILE A 6 -6.21 26.21 35.99
C ILE A 6 -6.78 24.91 35.37
N ARG A 7 -7.66 25.02 34.37
CA ARG A 7 -8.16 23.85 33.61
C ARG A 7 -7.09 23.29 32.67
N GLN A 8 -6.31 24.17 32.03
CA GLN A 8 -5.26 23.80 31.08
C GLN A 8 -4.09 23.08 31.77
N THR A 9 -3.68 23.53 32.97
CA THR A 9 -2.62 22.86 33.78
C THR A 9 -3.05 21.53 34.42
N ARG A 10 -4.36 21.31 34.65
CA ARG A 10 -4.88 19.99 35.10
C ARG A 10 -4.98 18.97 33.96
N GLN A 11 -5.22 19.43 32.73
CA GLN A 11 -5.24 18.59 31.53
C GLN A 11 -3.82 18.05 31.24
N ASP A 12 -2.81 18.91 31.36
CA ASP A 12 -1.41 18.59 31.04
C ASP A 12 -0.77 17.56 32.00
N ARG A 13 -1.11 17.63 33.30
CA ARG A 13 -0.66 16.62 34.30
C ARG A 13 -1.23 15.22 34.05
N ARG A 14 -2.44 15.12 33.47
CA ARG A 14 -3.06 13.81 33.14
C ARG A 14 -2.47 13.22 31.85
N THR A 15 -2.02 14.06 30.93
CA THR A 15 -1.34 13.65 29.69
C THR A 15 0.07 13.12 29.98
N HIS A 16 0.83 13.80 30.84
CA HIS A 16 2.17 13.35 31.24
C HIS A 16 2.15 12.01 32.00
N ALA A 17 1.21 11.82 32.95
CA ALA A 17 1.09 10.56 33.69
C ALA A 17 0.69 9.36 32.82
N ARG A 18 -0.07 9.59 31.72
CA ARG A 18 -0.45 8.55 30.76
C ARG A 18 0.71 8.17 29.83
N ILE A 19 1.56 9.11 29.44
CA ILE A 19 2.74 8.86 28.61
C ILE A 19 3.79 8.06 29.39
N THR A 20 4.00 8.37 30.68
CA THR A 20 4.92 7.61 31.54
C THR A 20 4.42 6.19 31.84
N HIS A 21 3.10 5.97 31.92
CA HIS A 21 2.55 4.62 32.09
C HIS A 21 2.62 3.78 30.81
N MET A 22 2.56 4.41 29.63
CA MET A 22 2.60 3.72 28.33
C MET A 22 4.03 3.28 27.95
N LEU A 23 5.04 4.06 28.33
CA LEU A 23 6.47 3.78 28.06
C LEU A 23 7.06 2.61 28.89
N TYR A 24 6.44 2.21 30.01
CA TYR A 24 6.92 1.11 30.85
C TYR A 24 6.28 -0.25 30.56
N THR A 25 5.29 -0.30 29.67
CA THR A 25 4.50 -1.50 29.36
C THR A 25 4.89 -2.23 28.06
N TYR A 26 5.91 -1.77 27.33
CA TYR A 26 6.32 -2.35 26.03
C TYR A 26 7.84 -2.54 25.92
N ILE A 27 8.42 -3.32 26.83
CA ILE A 27 9.76 -3.90 26.64
C ILE A 27 9.60 -5.43 26.73
N PRO A 28 9.78 -6.19 25.64
CA PRO A 28 9.76 -7.65 25.67
C PRO A 28 10.92 -8.21 26.50
N ASP A 29 10.68 -9.28 27.26
CA ASP A 29 11.65 -9.90 28.18
C ASP A 29 12.98 -10.36 27.52
N ASP A 30 13.02 -10.52 26.20
CA ASP A 30 14.21 -10.96 25.45
C ASP A 30 15.33 -9.91 25.37
N GLU A 31 15.03 -8.62 25.45
CA GLU A 31 16.06 -7.55 25.47
C GLU A 31 16.82 -7.50 26.80
N LEU A 32 16.18 -7.87 27.91
CA LEU A 32 16.80 -7.95 29.24
C LEU A 32 17.82 -9.10 29.35
N ASN A 33 17.66 -10.15 28.55
CA ASN A 33 18.57 -11.30 28.53
C ASN A 33 19.84 -11.05 27.71
N ARG A 34 19.82 -10.14 26.71
CA ARG A 34 21.03 -9.76 25.95
C ARG A 34 22.04 -8.94 26.77
N ILE A 35 21.60 -8.26 27.82
CA ILE A 35 22.48 -7.47 28.70
C ILE A 35 23.27 -8.37 29.68
N ARG A 36 22.89 -9.65 29.83
CA ARG A 36 23.58 -10.59 30.73
C ARG A 36 24.90 -11.16 30.19
N SER A 37 25.19 -11.09 28.89
CA SER A 37 26.34 -11.81 28.31
C SER A 37 27.66 -11.02 28.22
N TYR A 38 27.68 -9.72 28.53
CA TYR A 38 28.92 -8.93 28.50
C TYR A 38 29.50 -8.73 29.90
N ARG A 39 30.20 -9.76 30.42
CA ARG A 39 31.08 -9.60 31.57
C ARG A 39 32.21 -10.63 31.62
N VAL A 40 33.24 -10.48 30.79
CA VAL A 40 34.59 -11.02 31.08
C VAL A 40 35.67 -10.07 30.54
N GLY A 41 36.56 -9.63 31.44
CA GLY A 41 37.82 -8.91 31.19
C GLY A 41 37.64 -7.42 30.87
N GLY A 42 38.03 -6.43 31.68
CA GLY A 42 39.08 -6.35 32.69
C GLY A 42 39.92 -5.12 32.35
N LEU A 43 39.94 -4.11 33.25
CA LEU A 43 40.84 -2.93 33.36
C LEU A 43 40.06 -1.60 33.49
N PHE A 44 39.85 -1.12 34.72
CA PHE A 44 40.03 0.30 35.13
C PHE A 44 40.00 0.41 36.69
N PRO A 45 40.79 1.31 37.33
CA PRO A 45 40.94 1.43 38.79
C PRO A 45 39.80 2.22 39.47
N PRO A 46 39.73 2.24 40.82
CA PRO A 46 38.50 2.43 41.57
C PRO A 46 38.28 3.89 41.98
N ARG A 47 37.07 4.42 41.75
CA ARG A 47 36.45 5.47 42.59
C ARG A 47 35.00 5.71 42.18
N SER A 48 34.06 5.05 42.84
CA SER A 48 32.80 5.64 43.29
C SER A 48 31.89 4.56 43.87
N ARG A 49 31.74 4.58 45.20
CA ARG A 49 30.69 3.86 45.93
C ARG A 49 29.31 4.41 45.53
N HIS A 50 28.73 3.99 44.41
CA HIS A 50 27.33 4.33 44.05
C HIS A 50 26.55 3.16 43.43
N PHE A 51 27.20 2.03 43.13
CA PHE A 51 26.55 0.91 42.45
C PHE A 51 25.92 -0.16 43.36
N LEU A 52 25.95 0.02 44.68
CA LEU A 52 25.33 -0.92 45.63
C LEU A 52 24.05 -0.38 46.32
N ALA A 53 23.48 0.72 45.83
CA ALA A 53 22.26 1.31 46.43
C ALA A 53 20.96 1.00 45.67
N ILE A 54 21.04 0.59 44.39
CA ILE A 54 19.84 0.40 43.55
C ILE A 54 19.23 -1.01 43.71
N TRP A 55 20.00 -1.99 44.21
CA TRP A 55 19.51 -3.36 44.35
C TRP A 55 18.69 -3.60 45.63
N LYS A 56 18.71 -2.68 46.61
CA LYS A 56 17.95 -2.81 47.87
C LYS A 56 16.77 -1.83 48.00
N TYR A 57 16.27 -1.32 46.88
CA TYR A 57 15.15 -0.37 46.84
C TYR A 57 13.95 -0.86 46.01
N ARG A 58 13.81 -2.18 45.85
CA ARG A 58 12.66 -2.85 45.23
C ARG A 58 11.77 -3.59 46.24
N ARG A 59 11.75 -3.14 47.50
CA ARG A 59 10.76 -3.53 48.51
C ARG A 59 10.37 -2.28 49.30
N ASN A 60 9.07 -2.04 49.40
CA ASN A 60 8.39 -0.94 50.08
C ASN A 60 8.15 0.32 49.24
N GLY A 61 6.96 0.37 48.65
CA GLY A 61 6.43 1.49 47.88
C GLY A 61 6.25 2.77 48.72
N ARG A 62 7.21 3.68 48.62
CA ARG A 62 7.06 5.10 48.96
C ARG A 62 7.81 5.97 47.95
N ILE A 63 7.30 6.05 46.73
CA ILE A 63 7.71 7.07 45.74
C ILE A 63 6.49 7.96 45.48
N HIS A 64 6.17 8.83 46.44
CA HIS A 64 5.26 9.95 46.15
C HIS A 64 5.51 11.21 47.00
N ARG A 65 6.48 11.21 47.93
CA ARG A 65 6.75 12.36 48.84
C ARG A 65 8.16 12.96 48.77
N HIS A 66 9.04 12.52 47.88
CA HIS A 66 10.38 13.12 47.76
C HIS A 66 10.65 13.84 46.43
N VAL A 67 9.99 13.47 45.34
CA VAL A 67 10.13 14.19 44.07
C VAL A 67 9.38 15.53 44.09
N THR A 68 8.33 15.66 44.89
CA THR A 68 7.58 16.93 45.08
C THR A 68 8.28 17.95 45.98
N ASN A 69 9.25 17.56 46.80
CA ASN A 69 9.96 18.49 47.70
C ASN A 69 11.27 19.05 47.10
N ILE A 70 11.82 18.42 46.05
CA ILE A 70 13.02 18.92 45.37
C ILE A 70 12.63 19.93 44.28
N THR A 71 11.54 19.69 43.55
CA THR A 71 11.01 20.64 42.56
C THR A 71 10.43 21.89 43.20
N SER A 72 9.75 21.80 44.36
CA SER A 72 9.25 22.99 45.05
C SER A 72 10.35 23.84 45.69
N ARG A 73 11.50 23.26 46.07
CA ARG A 73 12.65 23.98 46.62
C ARG A 73 13.55 24.65 45.56
N MET A 74 13.59 24.16 44.32
CA MET A 74 14.34 24.82 43.23
C MET A 74 13.56 25.97 42.58
N GLU A 75 12.23 25.90 42.51
CA GLU A 75 11.40 27.02 42.03
C GLU A 75 11.30 28.18 43.04
N THR A 76 11.26 27.89 44.35
CA THR A 76 11.26 28.96 45.38
C THR A 76 12.59 29.69 45.50
N ALA A 77 13.73 29.05 45.20
CA ALA A 77 15.04 29.71 45.19
C ALA A 77 15.24 30.65 43.99
N SER A 78 14.63 30.34 42.84
CA SER A 78 14.77 31.15 41.61
C SER A 78 13.85 32.37 41.62
N VAL A 79 12.66 32.28 42.24
CA VAL A 79 11.70 33.38 42.34
C VAL A 79 12.08 34.38 43.45
N HIS A 80 12.71 33.93 44.55
CA HIS A 80 13.19 34.85 45.61
C HIS A 80 14.46 35.63 45.24
N ALA A 81 15.31 35.12 44.34
CA ALA A 81 16.54 35.81 43.93
C ALA A 81 16.29 36.99 42.97
N MET A 82 15.13 37.04 42.30
CA MET A 82 14.78 38.13 41.38
C MET A 82 14.04 39.32 42.04
N GLN A 83 13.64 39.21 43.32
CA GLN A 83 12.87 40.27 43.99
C GLN A 83 13.72 41.27 44.80
N TYR A 84 15.04 41.11 44.90
CA TYR A 84 15.90 41.97 45.76
C TYR A 84 17.21 42.44 45.11
N PHE A 85 17.22 42.73 43.81
CA PHE A 85 18.34 43.47 43.21
C PHE A 85 17.85 44.74 42.51
N PRO A 86 18.12 45.94 43.03
CA PRO A 86 17.77 47.18 42.35
C PRO A 86 18.60 47.30 41.08
N ILE A 87 17.92 47.29 39.93
CA ILE A 87 18.49 47.58 38.60
C ILE A 87 18.64 49.11 38.48
N SER A 88 19.47 49.70 39.33
CA SER A 88 19.84 51.11 39.26
C SER A 88 21.12 51.35 40.07
N GLY A 89 22.22 50.73 39.62
CA GLY A 89 23.50 50.93 40.26
C GLY A 89 24.65 50.28 39.48
N ARG A 90 25.85 50.85 39.63
CA ARG A 90 27.10 50.46 38.98
C ARG A 90 27.43 48.96 39.14
N SER A 91 26.88 48.31 40.16
CA SER A 91 27.03 46.87 40.45
C SER A 91 26.16 45.97 39.55
N GLY A 92 24.91 46.36 39.25
CA GLY A 92 24.00 45.56 38.40
C GLY A 92 24.45 45.49 36.94
N ARG A 93 25.03 46.57 36.41
CA ARG A 93 25.66 46.58 35.08
C ARG A 93 26.84 45.62 35.00
N ARG A 94 27.65 45.50 36.06
CA ARG A 94 28.78 44.55 36.10
C ARG A 94 28.33 43.10 36.14
N PHE A 95 27.23 42.79 36.83
CA PHE A 95 26.65 41.46 36.86
C PHE A 95 26.10 41.04 35.49
N ILE A 96 25.36 41.92 34.82
CA ILE A 96 24.86 41.64 33.47
C ILE A 96 26.00 41.50 32.46
N LEU A 97 27.02 42.37 32.54
CA LEU A 97 28.19 42.30 31.66
C LEU A 97 29.00 41.01 31.88
N THR A 98 29.17 40.56 33.13
CA THR A 98 29.88 39.29 33.42
C THR A 98 29.07 38.07 33.01
N LEU A 99 27.73 38.11 33.13
CA LEU A 99 26.87 37.04 32.65
C LEU A 99 26.90 36.93 31.12
N VAL A 100 26.80 38.07 30.40
CA VAL A 100 26.85 38.11 28.94
C VAL A 100 28.23 37.73 28.42
N ALA A 101 29.30 38.21 29.06
CA ALA A 101 30.66 37.82 28.70
C ALA A 101 30.89 36.31 28.95
N GLY A 102 30.37 35.77 30.05
CA GLY A 102 30.47 34.35 30.37
C GLY A 102 29.70 33.45 29.38
N THR A 103 28.50 33.85 28.96
CA THR A 103 27.73 33.08 27.96
C THR A 103 28.35 33.16 26.57
N VAL A 104 28.83 34.33 26.15
CA VAL A 104 29.53 34.48 24.86
C VAL A 104 30.84 33.70 24.86
N PHE A 105 31.64 33.78 25.92
CA PHE A 105 32.88 33.03 26.02
C PHE A 105 32.63 31.51 26.09
N GLY A 106 31.60 31.07 26.81
CA GLY A 106 31.19 29.66 26.86
C GLY A 106 30.75 29.14 25.50
N PHE A 107 29.95 29.92 24.76
CA PHE A 107 29.48 29.54 23.42
C PHE A 107 30.63 29.50 22.41
N LEU A 108 31.52 30.51 22.41
CA LEU A 108 32.68 30.54 21.53
C LEU A 108 33.68 29.42 21.84
N SER A 109 33.89 29.10 23.12
CA SER A 109 34.73 27.97 23.54
C SER A 109 34.13 26.63 23.12
N ALA A 110 32.81 26.47 23.21
CA ALA A 110 32.12 25.28 22.69
C ALA A 110 32.25 25.16 21.17
N CYS A 111 32.09 26.26 20.42
CA CYS A 111 32.30 26.29 18.97
C CYS A 111 33.75 25.99 18.57
N LEU A 112 34.74 26.50 19.32
CA LEU A 112 36.16 26.20 19.12
C LEU A 112 36.50 24.73 19.44
N LEU A 113 35.90 24.15 20.49
CA LEU A 113 36.04 22.73 20.79
C LEU A 113 35.43 21.86 19.69
N ILE A 114 34.23 22.20 19.21
CA ILE A 114 33.54 21.48 18.12
C ILE A 114 34.32 21.58 16.79
N THR A 115 34.94 22.72 16.51
CA THR A 115 35.70 22.93 15.26
C THR A 115 37.13 22.39 15.31
N SER A 116 37.73 22.26 16.51
CA SER A 116 39.07 21.68 16.70
C SER A 116 39.07 20.16 16.83
N THR A 117 37.96 19.53 17.24
CA THR A 117 37.81 18.08 17.20
C THR A 117 37.41 17.64 15.80
N ARG A 118 38.39 17.53 14.90
CA ARG A 118 38.18 17.13 13.50
C ARG A 118 37.73 15.67 13.27
N ASP A 119 37.51 14.89 14.33
CA ASP A 119 37.07 13.48 14.24
C ASP A 119 36.14 13.07 15.39
N VAL A 120 34.87 13.53 15.40
CA VAL A 120 33.84 12.89 16.23
C VAL A 120 32.52 12.72 15.48
N PRO A 121 32.35 11.62 14.71
CA PRO A 121 31.06 11.25 14.13
C PRO A 121 30.05 10.68 15.15
N HIS A 122 30.43 10.48 16.42
CA HIS A 122 29.65 9.64 17.34
C HIS A 122 28.94 10.36 18.50
N MET A 123 29.06 11.68 18.64
CA MET A 123 28.46 12.39 19.79
C MET A 123 27.13 13.11 19.48
N PHE A 124 26.73 13.20 18.21
CA PHE A 124 25.48 13.86 17.80
C PHE A 124 24.29 12.90 17.53
N ASN A 125 24.47 11.59 17.73
CA ASN A 125 23.39 10.60 17.58
C ASN A 125 22.35 10.62 18.72
N TRP A 126 22.39 11.61 19.61
CA TRP A 126 21.45 11.75 20.73
C TRP A 126 20.53 12.98 20.63
N VAL A 127 20.55 13.67 19.48
CA VAL A 127 19.52 14.66 19.12
C VAL A 127 18.56 13.98 18.13
N PRO A 128 17.28 13.75 18.48
CA PRO A 128 16.32 13.22 17.52
C PRO A 128 16.03 14.32 16.50
N GLY A 129 16.57 14.17 15.28
CA GLY A 129 16.19 15.00 14.14
C GLY A 129 17.29 15.55 13.24
N SER A 130 18.57 15.20 13.39
CA SER A 130 19.59 15.62 12.41
C SER A 130 20.73 14.62 12.20
N SER A 131 20.41 13.42 11.75
CA SER A 131 21.32 12.66 10.90
C SER A 131 20.94 12.95 9.44
N GLY A 132 21.91 13.09 8.55
CA GLY A 132 21.66 13.00 7.11
C GLY A 132 20.91 11.69 6.87
N LEU A 133 19.63 11.82 6.55
CA LEU A 133 18.65 10.75 6.73
C LEU A 133 18.92 9.67 5.69
N SER A 134 19.65 8.61 6.07
CA SER A 134 19.48 7.32 5.41
C SER A 134 18.02 6.94 5.62
N ARG A 135 17.19 7.19 4.62
CA ARG A 135 15.76 6.86 4.67
C ARG A 135 15.65 5.34 4.60
N ASP A 136 15.42 4.72 5.75
CA ASP A 136 15.24 3.27 5.92
C ASP A 136 13.77 2.99 6.28
N PRO A 137 12.88 2.96 5.28
CA PRO A 137 11.46 2.78 5.52
C PRO A 137 11.16 1.35 5.97
N HIS A 138 10.48 1.20 7.11
CA HIS A 138 10.09 -0.11 7.66
C HIS A 138 8.58 -0.37 7.58
N HIS A 139 7.80 0.59 7.09
CA HIS A 139 6.37 0.45 6.87
C HIS A 139 6.02 0.67 5.40
N TYR A 140 5.15 -0.19 4.86
CA TYR A 140 4.70 -0.11 3.46
C TYR A 140 4.05 1.26 3.13
N LEU A 141 3.41 1.91 4.10
CA LEU A 141 2.83 3.25 3.96
C LEU A 141 3.87 4.32 3.62
N GLU A 142 5.10 4.17 4.10
CA GLU A 142 6.21 5.07 3.76
C GLU A 142 6.70 4.86 2.33
N LEU A 143 6.36 3.72 1.73
CA LEU A 143 6.71 3.33 0.36
C LEU A 143 5.55 3.52 -0.64
N GLU A 144 4.36 3.90 -0.19
CA GLU A 144 3.16 3.98 -1.04
C GLU A 144 3.29 5.06 -2.12
N SER A 145 3.95 6.18 -1.81
CA SER A 145 4.23 7.25 -2.76
C SER A 145 5.48 7.05 -3.61
N GLU A 146 6.19 5.94 -3.41
CA GLU A 146 7.44 5.68 -4.13
C GLU A 146 7.18 5.24 -5.56
N VAL A 147 8.07 5.68 -6.46
CA VAL A 147 8.02 5.41 -7.90
C VAL A 147 8.28 3.92 -8.19
N GLY A 148 8.75 3.16 -7.20
CA GLY A 148 9.18 1.77 -7.35
C GLY A 148 10.71 1.63 -7.30
N PRO A 149 11.25 0.43 -7.54
CA PRO A 149 12.69 0.22 -7.54
C PRO A 149 13.37 0.96 -8.71
N GLU A 150 14.41 1.73 -8.42
CA GLU A 150 15.21 2.43 -9.43
C GLU A 150 16.02 1.44 -10.29
N THR A 151 16.49 0.36 -9.67
CA THR A 151 17.21 -0.74 -10.33
C THR A 151 16.23 -1.79 -10.86
N GLU A 152 16.54 -2.37 -12.01
CA GLU A 152 15.79 -3.51 -12.53
C GLU A 152 15.83 -4.69 -11.55
N VAL A 153 14.65 -5.14 -11.13
CA VAL A 153 14.50 -6.33 -10.29
C VAL A 153 14.66 -7.56 -11.17
N LYS A 154 15.72 -8.34 -10.93
CA LYS A 154 15.93 -9.63 -11.58
C LYS A 154 15.16 -10.72 -10.84
N PHE A 155 14.46 -11.55 -11.60
CA PHE A 155 13.75 -12.72 -11.10
C PHE A 155 14.56 -13.99 -11.41
N HIS A 156 14.21 -15.07 -10.72
CA HIS A 156 14.78 -16.39 -11.00
C HIS A 156 14.50 -16.82 -12.44
N GLY A 157 15.46 -17.53 -13.04
CA GLY A 157 15.38 -18.02 -14.41
C GLY A 157 14.42 -19.20 -14.57
N ASP A 158 13.82 -19.32 -15.75
CA ASP A 158 12.89 -20.42 -16.09
C ASP A 158 13.58 -21.80 -16.09
N ASP A 159 14.91 -21.84 -16.12
CA ASP A 159 15.73 -23.05 -16.11
C ASP A 159 16.21 -23.47 -14.71
N GLU A 160 15.98 -22.64 -13.68
CA GLU A 160 16.29 -22.98 -12.29
C GLU A 160 15.44 -24.16 -11.78
N ASP A 161 15.97 -24.94 -10.83
CA ASP A 161 15.41 -26.22 -10.39
C ASP A 161 13.93 -26.16 -9.98
N PHE A 162 13.50 -25.05 -9.37
CA PHE A 162 12.11 -24.86 -8.93
C PHE A 162 11.18 -24.26 -10.00
N HIS A 163 11.72 -23.72 -11.10
CA HIS A 163 10.96 -23.08 -12.17
C HIS A 163 10.85 -23.93 -13.44
N LYS A 164 11.77 -24.85 -13.64
CA LYS A 164 11.87 -25.63 -14.87
C LYS A 164 10.61 -26.46 -15.15
N GLY A 165 9.79 -25.96 -16.08
CA GLY A 165 8.60 -26.64 -16.58
C GLY A 165 7.37 -26.55 -15.68
N GLU A 166 7.36 -25.69 -14.66
CA GLU A 166 6.22 -25.54 -13.75
C GLU A 166 5.01 -24.84 -14.43
N ASP A 167 5.24 -24.06 -15.49
CA ASP A 167 4.26 -23.20 -16.13
C ASP A 167 3.62 -23.82 -17.40
N ARG A 168 3.87 -25.10 -17.69
CA ARG A 168 3.38 -25.76 -18.93
C ARG A 168 1.87 -25.62 -19.14
N ILE A 169 1.08 -25.77 -18.07
CA ILE A 169 -0.38 -25.60 -18.13
C ILE A 169 -0.72 -24.14 -18.42
N ALA A 170 -0.04 -23.18 -17.78
CA ALA A 170 -0.24 -21.76 -18.02
C ALA A 170 0.08 -21.38 -19.49
N GLN A 171 1.16 -21.92 -20.05
CA GLN A 171 1.51 -21.71 -21.47
C GLN A 171 0.47 -22.30 -22.41
N ASP A 172 -0.08 -23.48 -22.10
CA ASP A 172 -1.16 -24.07 -22.90
C ASP A 172 -2.45 -23.25 -22.84
N MET A 173 -2.81 -22.79 -21.64
CA MET A 173 -3.93 -21.89 -21.44
C MET A 173 -3.73 -20.55 -22.15
N ALA A 174 -2.49 -20.03 -22.23
CA ALA A 174 -2.19 -18.81 -22.96
C ALA A 174 -2.39 -18.93 -24.48
N ARG A 175 -2.22 -20.14 -25.04
CA ARG A 175 -2.54 -20.42 -26.45
C ARG A 175 -4.05 -20.55 -26.69
N LYS A 176 -4.78 -21.15 -25.75
CA LYS A 176 -6.23 -21.43 -25.87
C LYS A 176 -7.12 -20.23 -25.50
N VAL A 177 -6.68 -19.42 -24.53
CA VAL A 177 -7.43 -18.28 -23.98
C VAL A 177 -6.59 -17.02 -24.18
N ARG A 178 -6.74 -16.40 -25.35
CA ARG A 178 -5.91 -15.26 -25.77
C ARG A 178 -6.49 -13.96 -25.22
N VAL A 179 -5.74 -13.30 -24.36
CA VAL A 179 -6.16 -12.09 -23.64
C VAL A 179 -5.32 -10.89 -24.09
N LEU A 180 -6.00 -9.84 -24.54
CA LEU A 180 -5.42 -8.51 -24.65
C LEU A 180 -5.67 -7.75 -23.36
N CYS A 181 -4.61 -7.24 -22.76
CA CYS A 181 -4.65 -6.35 -21.60
C CYS A 181 -4.32 -4.94 -22.08
N TRP A 182 -5.24 -4.00 -21.90
CA TRP A 182 -4.95 -2.59 -22.08
C TRP A 182 -4.99 -1.88 -20.73
N ILE A 183 -3.96 -1.07 -20.49
CA ILE A 183 -3.73 -0.41 -19.21
C ILE A 183 -4.09 1.06 -19.36
N MET A 184 -5.03 1.54 -18.53
CA MET A 184 -5.32 2.96 -18.40
C MET A 184 -4.15 3.64 -17.69
N THR A 185 -3.46 4.55 -18.38
CA THR A 185 -2.34 5.30 -17.78
C THR A 185 -2.17 6.67 -18.43
N GLY A 186 -1.23 7.48 -17.94
CA GLY A 186 -0.92 8.82 -18.45
C GLY A 186 0.58 9.08 -18.42
N PRO A 187 1.08 10.13 -19.10
CA PRO A 187 2.51 10.42 -19.18
C PRO A 187 3.19 10.57 -17.81
N LYS A 188 2.47 11.10 -16.82
CA LYS A 188 2.95 11.24 -15.44
C LYS A 188 3.19 9.89 -14.73
N ASN A 189 2.52 8.84 -15.19
CA ASN A 189 2.54 7.52 -14.58
C ASN A 189 3.37 6.49 -15.37
N HIS A 190 3.89 6.86 -16.56
CA HIS A 190 4.66 5.93 -17.38
C HIS A 190 5.84 5.33 -16.62
N GLN A 191 6.61 6.21 -15.97
CA GLN A 191 7.79 5.83 -15.20
C GLN A 191 7.47 5.41 -13.76
N SER A 192 6.44 5.97 -13.13
CA SER A 192 6.13 5.66 -11.71
C SER A 192 5.20 4.47 -11.51
N LYS A 193 4.50 4.01 -12.55
CA LYS A 193 3.53 2.92 -12.43
C LYS A 193 3.56 1.95 -13.61
N ALA A 194 3.35 2.46 -14.83
CA ALA A 194 3.13 1.62 -16.02
C ALA A 194 4.32 0.69 -16.35
N ARG A 195 5.56 1.16 -16.18
CA ARG A 195 6.76 0.32 -16.35
C ARG A 195 6.76 -0.90 -15.44
N HIS A 196 6.19 -0.79 -14.23
CA HIS A 196 6.16 -1.88 -13.25
C HIS A 196 5.11 -2.92 -13.58
N VAL A 197 3.97 -2.48 -14.15
CA VAL A 197 3.01 -3.39 -14.80
C VAL A 197 3.68 -4.20 -15.91
N LYS A 198 4.44 -3.53 -16.81
CA LYS A 198 5.18 -4.21 -17.89
C LYS A 198 6.22 -5.20 -17.36
N ALA A 199 6.97 -4.82 -16.32
CA ALA A 199 8.04 -5.62 -15.74
C ALA A 199 7.55 -6.84 -14.94
N THR A 200 6.32 -6.78 -14.39
CA THR A 200 5.74 -7.83 -13.56
C THR A 200 4.66 -8.60 -14.33
N TRP A 201 3.39 -8.45 -13.96
CA TRP A 201 2.30 -9.29 -14.45
C TRP A 201 1.96 -9.07 -15.93
N GLY A 202 2.17 -7.86 -16.47
CA GLY A 202 1.75 -7.49 -17.83
C GLY A 202 2.41 -8.33 -18.92
N LYS A 203 3.62 -8.85 -18.68
CA LYS A 203 4.35 -9.73 -19.63
C LYS A 203 3.61 -11.04 -19.94
N ARG A 204 2.64 -11.44 -19.12
CA ARG A 204 1.85 -12.67 -19.28
C ARG A 204 0.64 -12.50 -20.20
N CYS A 205 0.28 -11.27 -20.58
CA CYS A 205 -0.80 -11.02 -21.54
C CYS A 205 -0.37 -11.39 -22.98
N ASN A 206 -1.30 -11.84 -23.83
CA ASN A 206 -0.98 -12.14 -25.24
C ASN A 206 -0.68 -10.85 -26.01
N VAL A 207 -1.37 -9.78 -25.66
CA VAL A 207 -1.12 -8.42 -26.14
C VAL A 207 -1.20 -7.48 -24.94
N LEU A 208 -0.19 -6.64 -24.77
CA LEU A 208 -0.15 -5.62 -23.72
C LEU A 208 -0.06 -4.23 -24.37
N LEU A 209 -1.00 -3.36 -24.03
CA LEU A 209 -1.07 -1.99 -24.53
C LEU A 209 -1.18 -0.99 -23.37
N PHE A 210 -0.54 0.17 -23.49
CA PHE A 210 -0.67 1.27 -22.53
C PHE A 210 -1.39 2.44 -23.19
N MET A 211 -2.61 2.71 -22.75
CA MET A 211 -3.49 3.72 -23.34
C MET A 211 -3.22 5.07 -22.68
N SER A 212 -2.63 6.01 -23.42
CA SER A 212 -2.10 7.27 -22.87
C SER A 212 -2.29 8.46 -23.81
N SER A 213 -2.17 9.70 -23.32
CA SER A 213 -2.16 10.90 -24.18
C SER A 213 -0.81 11.24 -24.80
N ALA A 214 0.28 10.53 -24.45
CA ALA A 214 1.59 10.71 -25.06
C ALA A 214 2.30 9.37 -25.26
N ALA A 215 3.23 9.34 -26.22
CA ALA A 215 4.06 8.18 -26.47
C ALA A 215 5.20 8.07 -25.44
N ASP A 216 5.59 6.84 -25.15
CA ASP A 216 6.82 6.51 -24.41
C ASP A 216 7.46 5.31 -25.10
N ALA A 217 8.73 5.45 -25.49
CA ALA A 217 9.45 4.42 -26.26
C ALA A 217 9.74 3.15 -25.43
N SER A 218 9.72 3.24 -24.11
CA SER A 218 9.94 2.11 -23.20
C SER A 218 8.68 1.24 -23.02
N LEU A 219 7.52 1.72 -23.45
CA LEU A 219 6.22 1.08 -23.27
C LEU A 219 5.51 0.88 -24.63
N PRO A 220 4.75 -0.20 -24.85
CA PRO A 220 3.87 -0.32 -26.01
C PRO A 220 2.66 0.63 -25.89
N THR A 221 2.94 1.93 -26.02
CA THR A 221 1.97 3.01 -25.85
C THR A 221 1.09 3.17 -27.07
N VAL A 222 -0.21 3.38 -26.83
CA VAL A 222 -1.18 3.82 -27.83
C VAL A 222 -1.60 5.24 -27.45
N VAL A 223 -1.24 6.20 -28.30
CA VAL A 223 -1.56 7.61 -28.08
C VAL A 223 -3.02 7.87 -28.45
N LEU A 224 -3.85 8.09 -27.44
CA LEU A 224 -5.26 8.42 -27.61
C LEU A 224 -5.45 9.93 -27.78
N PRO A 225 -6.37 10.38 -28.65
CA PRO A 225 -6.67 11.80 -28.87
C PRO A 225 -7.55 12.38 -27.74
N VAL A 226 -7.20 12.11 -26.49
CA VAL A 226 -7.98 12.47 -25.30
C VAL A 226 -7.05 13.08 -24.25
N LYS A 227 -7.48 14.17 -23.62
CA LYS A 227 -6.73 14.82 -22.54
C LYS A 227 -6.66 13.92 -21.30
N GLU A 228 -5.60 14.08 -20.53
CA GLU A 228 -5.50 13.44 -19.21
C GLU A 228 -6.49 14.03 -18.20
N GLY A 229 -6.76 13.27 -17.14
CA GLY A 229 -7.62 13.69 -16.04
C GLY A 229 -8.81 12.76 -15.81
N ARG A 230 -9.28 12.73 -14.56
CA ARG A 230 -10.33 11.80 -14.11
C ARG A 230 -11.64 11.96 -14.89
N ASP A 231 -11.97 13.20 -15.27
CA ASP A 231 -13.20 13.52 -16.00
C ASP A 231 -13.17 13.02 -17.46
N ASN A 232 -12.01 12.63 -17.98
CA ASN A 232 -11.83 12.14 -19.34
C ASN A 232 -11.67 10.61 -19.41
N LEU A 233 -11.79 9.89 -18.29
CA LEU A 233 -11.60 8.43 -18.26
C LEU A 233 -12.60 7.70 -19.16
N TRP A 234 -13.86 8.14 -19.19
CA TRP A 234 -14.85 7.56 -20.09
C TRP A 234 -14.46 7.72 -21.57
N ALA A 235 -13.98 8.91 -21.96
CA ALA A 235 -13.46 9.14 -23.30
C ALA A 235 -12.26 8.25 -23.64
N LYS A 236 -11.30 8.12 -22.71
CA LYS A 236 -10.15 7.22 -22.91
C LYS A 236 -10.59 5.77 -23.06
N THR A 237 -11.55 5.30 -22.26
CA THR A 237 -12.09 3.94 -22.38
C THR A 237 -12.75 3.70 -23.75
N LYS A 238 -13.58 4.63 -24.24
CA LYS A 238 -14.20 4.52 -25.57
C LYS A 238 -13.13 4.33 -26.66
N GLU A 239 -12.13 5.21 -26.69
CA GLU A 239 -11.06 5.17 -27.69
C GLU A 239 -10.15 3.94 -27.53
N ALA A 240 -9.82 3.55 -26.30
CA ALA A 240 -9.02 2.36 -26.00
C ALA A 240 -9.67 1.07 -26.52
N PHE A 241 -10.96 0.88 -26.22
CA PHE A 241 -11.69 -0.30 -26.69
C PHE A 241 -11.95 -0.28 -28.18
N LYS A 242 -12.24 0.89 -28.76
CA LYS A 242 -12.34 1.04 -30.21
C LYS A 242 -11.03 0.64 -30.91
N TYR A 243 -9.89 1.15 -30.43
CA TYR A 243 -8.58 0.78 -30.96
C TYR A 243 -8.30 -0.72 -30.81
N ALA A 244 -8.52 -1.28 -29.63
CA ALA A 244 -8.30 -2.70 -29.35
C ALA A 244 -9.16 -3.58 -30.27
N TYR A 245 -10.44 -3.22 -30.46
CA TYR A 245 -11.34 -3.91 -31.37
C TYR A 245 -10.85 -3.85 -32.82
N GLU A 246 -10.60 -2.65 -33.35
CA GLU A 246 -10.21 -2.45 -34.74
C GLU A 246 -8.90 -3.16 -35.10
N LYS A 247 -7.94 -3.23 -34.17
CA LYS A 247 -6.60 -3.79 -34.44
C LYS A 247 -6.43 -5.26 -34.04
N TYR A 248 -7.21 -5.75 -33.07
CA TYR A 248 -6.95 -7.05 -32.44
C TYR A 248 -8.17 -7.99 -32.33
N LYS A 249 -9.37 -7.62 -32.80
CA LYS A 249 -10.56 -8.48 -32.75
C LYS A 249 -10.38 -9.90 -33.32
N ASP A 250 -9.49 -10.08 -34.27
CA ASP A 250 -9.22 -11.40 -34.88
C ASP A 250 -7.97 -12.10 -34.31
N LYS A 251 -7.25 -11.42 -33.41
CA LYS A 251 -6.01 -11.91 -32.79
C LYS A 251 -6.20 -12.44 -31.38
N VAL A 252 -7.22 -11.96 -30.67
CA VAL A 252 -7.52 -12.33 -29.27
C VAL A 252 -9.00 -12.61 -29.08
N ASP A 253 -9.32 -13.26 -27.96
CA ASP A 253 -10.68 -13.70 -27.62
C ASP A 253 -11.30 -12.84 -26.50
N TRP A 254 -10.44 -12.23 -25.68
CA TRP A 254 -10.81 -11.50 -24.46
C TRP A 254 -10.06 -10.18 -24.35
N PHE A 255 -10.75 -9.14 -23.88
CA PHE A 255 -10.25 -7.77 -23.78
C PHE A 255 -10.38 -7.28 -22.35
N MET A 256 -9.26 -7.23 -21.63
CA MET A 256 -9.19 -6.77 -20.25
C MET A 256 -8.77 -5.30 -20.19
N LYS A 257 -9.56 -4.52 -19.46
CA LYS A 257 -9.18 -3.22 -18.92
C LYS A 257 -8.56 -3.39 -17.55
N ALA A 258 -7.44 -2.73 -17.29
CA ALA A 258 -6.85 -2.59 -15.96
C ALA A 258 -6.29 -1.17 -15.77
N ASP A 259 -6.06 -0.74 -14.53
CA ASP A 259 -5.37 0.51 -14.21
C ASP A 259 -3.87 0.25 -13.98
N ASP A 260 -3.06 1.31 -14.01
CA ASP A 260 -1.62 1.23 -13.79
C ASP A 260 -1.21 0.93 -12.33
N ASP A 261 -2.19 0.80 -11.43
CA ASP A 261 -2.08 0.32 -10.05
C ASP A 261 -2.98 -0.91 -9.77
N THR A 262 -3.33 -1.67 -10.82
CA THR A 262 -3.94 -3.00 -10.69
C THR A 262 -2.86 -4.08 -10.85
N TYR A 263 -2.88 -5.11 -10.01
CA TYR A 263 -2.11 -6.34 -10.22
C TYR A 263 -3.03 -7.47 -10.67
N VAL A 264 -2.64 -8.22 -11.70
CA VAL A 264 -3.47 -9.28 -12.30
C VAL A 264 -2.72 -10.61 -12.37
N VAL A 265 -3.31 -11.67 -11.85
CA VAL A 265 -2.85 -13.05 -12.07
C VAL A 265 -3.49 -13.57 -13.34
N VAL A 266 -2.80 -13.40 -14.48
CA VAL A 266 -3.34 -13.65 -15.83
C VAL A 266 -3.69 -15.13 -16.03
N GLU A 267 -2.98 -16.03 -15.38
CA GLU A 267 -3.22 -17.48 -15.35
C GLU A 267 -4.59 -17.79 -14.72
N ASN A 268 -4.88 -17.17 -13.58
CA ASN A 268 -6.17 -17.31 -12.90
C ASN A 268 -7.30 -16.69 -13.72
N LEU A 269 -7.02 -15.59 -14.43
CA LEU A 269 -7.96 -15.02 -15.39
C LEU A 269 -8.28 -16.01 -16.50
N ARG A 270 -7.27 -16.62 -17.13
CA ARG A 270 -7.46 -17.61 -18.19
C ARG A 270 -8.20 -18.84 -17.70
N TYR A 271 -7.87 -19.33 -16.51
CA TYR A 271 -8.58 -20.43 -15.88
C TYR A 271 -10.08 -20.12 -15.75
N MET A 272 -10.42 -18.94 -15.22
CA MET A 272 -11.82 -18.50 -15.12
C MET A 272 -12.51 -18.39 -16.48
N LEU A 273 -11.86 -17.76 -17.46
CA LEU A 273 -12.45 -17.50 -18.78
C LEU A 273 -12.60 -18.77 -19.62
N SER A 274 -11.83 -19.82 -19.34
CA SER A 274 -11.82 -21.07 -20.13
C SER A 274 -13.14 -21.83 -20.15
N SER A 275 -14.05 -21.55 -19.21
CA SER A 275 -15.39 -22.15 -19.17
C SER A 275 -16.42 -21.37 -20.00
N TYR A 276 -16.04 -20.26 -20.63
CA TYR A 276 -16.96 -19.39 -21.37
C TYR A 276 -16.62 -19.32 -22.85
N ASN A 277 -17.66 -19.18 -23.68
CA ASN A 277 -17.52 -18.96 -25.11
C ASN A 277 -17.30 -17.46 -25.41
N PRO A 278 -16.16 -17.04 -26.00
CA PRO A 278 -15.89 -15.63 -26.32
C PRO A 278 -16.82 -15.03 -27.38
N ASN A 279 -17.55 -15.85 -28.13
CA ASN A 279 -18.57 -15.40 -29.09
C ASN A 279 -19.93 -15.14 -28.42
N SER A 280 -20.06 -15.38 -27.11
CA SER A 280 -21.20 -14.89 -26.33
C SER A 280 -20.94 -13.47 -25.85
N SER A 281 -21.97 -12.62 -25.82
CA SER A 281 -21.85 -11.23 -25.33
C SER A 281 -21.80 -11.16 -23.79
N LEU A 282 -20.60 -11.28 -23.23
CA LEU A 282 -20.33 -11.38 -21.78
C LEU A 282 -19.33 -10.31 -21.31
N TYR A 283 -19.49 -9.85 -20.06
CA TYR A 283 -18.46 -9.07 -19.36
C TYR A 283 -18.31 -9.48 -17.88
N PHE A 284 -17.06 -9.42 -17.38
CA PHE A 284 -16.60 -10.00 -16.11
C PHE A 284 -15.85 -8.95 -15.28
N GLY A 285 -15.91 -9.01 -13.96
CA GLY A 285 -15.15 -8.15 -13.06
C GLY A 285 -15.73 -8.13 -11.64
N CYS A 286 -15.33 -7.16 -10.83
CA CYS A 286 -15.92 -6.95 -9.49
C CYS A 286 -17.26 -6.21 -9.61
N ARG A 287 -18.38 -6.91 -9.42
CA ARG A 287 -19.71 -6.34 -9.66
C ARG A 287 -20.20 -5.46 -8.51
N PHE A 288 -20.57 -4.22 -8.84
CA PHE A 288 -21.30 -3.29 -8.00
C PHE A 288 -22.76 -3.13 -8.45
N LYS A 289 -23.65 -2.80 -7.51
CA LYS A 289 -25.12 -2.68 -7.72
C LYS A 289 -25.73 -1.26 -7.83
N PRO A 290 -25.16 -0.16 -7.29
CA PRO A 290 -25.97 1.05 -7.07
C PRO A 290 -26.52 1.79 -8.30
N PHE A 291 -25.92 1.65 -9.49
CA PHE A 291 -26.18 2.56 -10.61
C PHE A 291 -26.67 1.89 -11.89
N VAL A 292 -26.67 0.55 -11.95
CA VAL A 292 -27.06 -0.24 -13.13
C VAL A 292 -27.83 -1.46 -12.64
N LYS A 293 -28.95 -1.81 -13.27
CA LYS A 293 -29.87 -2.85 -12.76
C LYS A 293 -29.21 -4.24 -12.75
N GLN A 294 -28.49 -4.61 -13.80
CA GLN A 294 -27.66 -5.82 -13.84
C GLN A 294 -26.35 -5.70 -13.04
N GLY A 295 -26.04 -4.50 -12.54
CA GLY A 295 -24.77 -4.12 -11.96
C GLY A 295 -23.75 -3.64 -12.98
N TYR A 296 -22.62 -3.15 -12.50
CA TYR A 296 -21.47 -2.70 -13.30
C TYR A 296 -20.17 -3.19 -12.67
N MET A 297 -19.09 -3.30 -13.42
CA MET A 297 -17.82 -3.80 -12.88
C MET A 297 -16.96 -2.63 -12.41
N SER A 298 -16.36 -2.72 -11.22
CA SER A 298 -15.40 -1.73 -10.72
C SER A 298 -14.30 -1.48 -11.74
N GLY A 299 -14.06 -0.21 -12.07
CA GLY A 299 -12.98 0.16 -13.00
C GLY A 299 -11.60 -0.23 -12.49
N GLY A 300 -11.31 0.02 -11.21
CA GLY A 300 -9.98 -0.22 -10.61
C GLY A 300 -9.65 -1.70 -10.43
N ALA A 301 -10.64 -2.52 -10.07
CA ALA A 301 -10.44 -3.98 -10.03
C ALA A 301 -10.10 -4.57 -11.42
N GLY A 302 -10.37 -3.81 -12.48
CA GLY A 302 -10.33 -4.27 -13.86
C GLY A 302 -11.56 -5.08 -14.23
N TYR A 303 -11.81 -5.14 -15.53
CA TYR A 303 -12.93 -5.89 -16.09
C TYR A 303 -12.60 -6.39 -17.49
N VAL A 304 -13.29 -7.46 -17.90
CA VAL A 304 -13.00 -8.17 -19.15
C VAL A 304 -14.24 -8.27 -20.00
N LEU A 305 -14.13 -7.93 -21.27
CA LEU A 305 -15.14 -8.18 -22.28
C LEU A 305 -14.75 -9.38 -23.14
N SER A 306 -15.74 -10.22 -23.43
CA SER A 306 -15.69 -11.18 -24.54
C SER A 306 -15.51 -10.47 -25.89
N LYS A 307 -14.99 -11.18 -26.89
CA LYS A 307 -14.93 -10.71 -28.29
C LYS A 307 -16.27 -10.19 -28.77
N GLU A 308 -17.36 -10.94 -28.58
CA GLU A 308 -18.69 -10.51 -28.99
C GLU A 308 -19.20 -9.33 -28.15
N GLY A 309 -18.94 -9.31 -26.85
CA GLY A 309 -19.29 -8.17 -25.99
C GLY A 309 -18.65 -6.86 -26.45
N LEU A 310 -17.37 -6.91 -26.82
CA LEU A 310 -16.66 -5.75 -27.35
C LEU A 310 -17.17 -5.35 -28.74
N ARG A 311 -17.48 -6.31 -29.62
CA ARG A 311 -18.10 -6.04 -30.92
C ARG A 311 -19.37 -5.22 -30.76
N LYS A 312 -20.31 -5.69 -29.91
CA LYS A 312 -21.56 -4.96 -29.65
C LYS A 312 -21.30 -3.58 -29.07
N PHE A 313 -20.36 -3.45 -28.14
CA PHE A 313 -19.98 -2.16 -27.57
C PHE A 313 -19.56 -1.16 -28.66
N VAL A 314 -18.64 -1.54 -29.54
CA VAL A 314 -18.09 -0.64 -30.56
C VAL A 314 -19.04 -0.42 -31.73
N GLU A 315 -19.73 -1.46 -32.21
CA GLU A 315 -20.53 -1.38 -33.45
C GLU A 315 -21.99 -0.99 -33.19
N GLU A 316 -22.56 -1.33 -32.03
CA GLU A 316 -23.98 -1.09 -31.73
C GLU A 316 -24.19 -0.07 -30.61
N GLY A 317 -23.24 0.01 -29.68
CA GLY A 317 -23.30 0.87 -28.49
C GLY A 317 -22.81 2.29 -28.77
N LEU A 318 -21.51 2.44 -29.06
CA LEU A 318 -20.87 3.74 -29.27
C LEU A 318 -21.54 4.64 -30.32
N PRO A 319 -22.02 4.12 -31.48
CA PRO A 319 -22.70 4.95 -32.48
C PRO A 319 -24.08 5.44 -32.03
N ASP A 320 -24.73 4.74 -31.08
CA ASP A 320 -26.07 5.03 -30.62
C ASP A 320 -26.05 5.82 -29.29
N LYS A 321 -26.32 7.13 -29.40
CA LYS A 321 -26.35 8.07 -28.27
C LYS A 321 -27.41 7.76 -27.21
N THR A 322 -28.40 6.91 -27.53
CA THR A 322 -29.43 6.47 -26.58
C THR A 322 -28.94 5.30 -25.72
N LYS A 323 -27.99 4.51 -26.25
CA LYS A 323 -27.41 3.37 -25.56
C LYS A 323 -26.22 3.80 -24.70
N CYS A 324 -25.24 4.47 -25.29
CA CYS A 324 -24.01 4.83 -24.60
C CYS A 324 -23.91 6.36 -24.48
N ARG A 325 -23.38 6.82 -23.35
CA ARG A 325 -23.26 8.26 -23.10
C ARG A 325 -22.39 8.91 -24.18
N PRO A 326 -22.91 9.90 -24.94
CA PRO A 326 -22.23 10.41 -26.12
C PRO A 326 -21.08 11.38 -25.79
N ASP A 327 -21.19 12.12 -24.69
CA ASP A 327 -20.12 13.02 -24.24
C ASP A 327 -18.95 12.23 -23.62
N ASN A 328 -17.96 12.97 -23.11
CA ASN A 328 -16.72 12.42 -22.57
C ASN A 328 -16.72 12.23 -21.05
N GLY A 329 -17.79 12.66 -20.36
CA GLY A 329 -17.85 12.70 -18.91
C GLY A 329 -18.56 11.49 -18.30
N GLY A 330 -18.62 11.49 -16.97
CA GLY A 330 -19.23 10.41 -16.18
C GLY A 330 -18.19 9.48 -15.55
N ALA A 331 -18.64 8.69 -14.59
CA ALA A 331 -17.82 7.64 -14.01
C ALA A 331 -17.69 6.51 -15.03
N GLU A 332 -16.46 6.28 -15.50
CA GLU A 332 -16.13 5.38 -16.62
C GLU A 332 -16.74 3.98 -16.49
N ASP A 333 -16.64 3.37 -15.30
CA ASP A 333 -17.14 2.04 -15.00
C ASP A 333 -18.68 1.98 -14.96
N VAL A 334 -19.31 3.02 -14.41
CA VAL A 334 -20.77 3.17 -14.41
C VAL A 334 -21.31 3.36 -15.82
N GLU A 335 -20.68 4.23 -16.63
CA GLU A 335 -21.10 4.48 -18.01
C GLU A 335 -20.87 3.25 -18.90
N MET A 336 -19.77 2.51 -18.70
CA MET A 336 -19.57 1.20 -19.31
C MET A 336 -20.73 0.25 -18.96
N GLY A 337 -21.05 0.08 -17.67
CA GLY A 337 -22.14 -0.81 -17.24
C GLY A 337 -23.51 -0.44 -17.82
N LYS A 338 -23.86 0.85 -17.84
CA LYS A 338 -25.12 1.33 -18.45
C LYS A 338 -25.18 1.04 -19.94
N CYS A 339 -24.07 1.31 -20.65
CA CYS A 339 -23.96 1.06 -22.07
C CYS A 339 -24.14 -0.42 -22.37
N LEU A 340 -23.37 -1.29 -21.72
CA LEU A 340 -23.42 -2.76 -21.88
C LEU A 340 -24.79 -3.35 -21.57
N GLU A 341 -25.49 -2.86 -20.54
CA GLU A 341 -26.87 -3.27 -20.22
C GLU A 341 -27.83 -3.00 -21.36
N LYS A 342 -27.80 -1.80 -21.94
CA LYS A 342 -28.73 -1.41 -23.02
C LYS A 342 -28.47 -2.14 -24.33
N ILE A 343 -27.23 -2.57 -24.60
CA ILE A 343 -26.90 -3.43 -25.75
C ILE A 343 -26.98 -4.93 -25.41
N GLY A 344 -27.48 -5.32 -24.24
CA GLY A 344 -27.68 -6.72 -23.86
C GLY A 344 -26.38 -7.53 -23.71
N VAL A 345 -25.26 -6.90 -23.39
CA VAL A 345 -24.04 -7.59 -22.98
C VAL A 345 -24.19 -7.94 -21.49
N ARG A 346 -24.05 -9.23 -21.17
CA ARG A 346 -24.47 -9.78 -19.88
C ARG A 346 -23.36 -9.70 -18.84
N ALA A 347 -23.68 -9.16 -17.67
CA ALA A 347 -22.79 -9.19 -16.52
C ALA A 347 -22.69 -10.64 -16.03
N MET A 348 -21.48 -11.17 -15.87
CA MET A 348 -21.26 -12.53 -15.36
C MET A 348 -20.83 -12.55 -13.88
N ASP A 349 -21.21 -13.60 -13.16
CA ASP A 349 -20.71 -13.85 -11.79
C ASP A 349 -19.32 -14.46 -11.88
N THR A 350 -18.34 -13.80 -11.28
CA THR A 350 -16.93 -14.20 -11.31
C THR A 350 -16.51 -14.95 -10.06
N ARG A 351 -17.41 -15.16 -9.09
CA ARG A 351 -17.07 -15.86 -7.85
C ARG A 351 -16.72 -17.32 -8.15
N ASP A 352 -15.90 -17.91 -7.31
CA ASP A 352 -15.61 -19.34 -7.41
C ASP A 352 -16.79 -20.21 -6.93
N PRO A 353 -16.73 -21.55 -7.07
CA PRO A 353 -17.83 -22.43 -6.65
C PRO A 353 -18.20 -22.34 -5.15
N HIS A 354 -17.33 -21.77 -4.32
CA HIS A 354 -17.60 -21.52 -2.90
C HIS A 354 -18.17 -20.11 -2.63
N GLY A 355 -18.43 -19.34 -3.69
CA GLY A 355 -18.94 -17.97 -3.60
C GLY A 355 -17.87 -16.93 -3.23
N ARG A 356 -16.58 -17.24 -3.36
CA ARG A 356 -15.49 -16.31 -3.02
C ARG A 356 -15.12 -15.41 -4.20
N GLY A 357 -14.77 -14.16 -3.93
CA GLY A 357 -14.44 -13.17 -4.96
C GLY A 357 -13.18 -13.51 -5.76
N ARG A 358 -13.09 -12.98 -6.98
CA ARG A 358 -11.89 -13.07 -7.84
C ARG A 358 -11.31 -11.72 -8.25
N PHE A 359 -12.15 -10.69 -8.38
CA PHE A 359 -11.73 -9.33 -8.73
C PHE A 359 -11.93 -8.44 -7.51
N PHE A 360 -10.89 -7.71 -7.11
CA PHE A 360 -10.88 -6.95 -5.88
C PHE A 360 -10.59 -5.47 -6.14
N PRO A 361 -11.47 -4.55 -5.68
CA PRO A 361 -11.33 -3.12 -5.91
C PRO A 361 -10.37 -2.43 -4.92
N PHE A 362 -9.66 -3.21 -4.10
CA PHE A 362 -8.68 -2.72 -3.13
C PHE A 362 -7.46 -3.66 -3.03
N VAL A 363 -6.47 -3.22 -2.26
CA VAL A 363 -5.26 -4.00 -1.95
C VAL A 363 -5.61 -5.32 -1.26
N PRO A 364 -4.74 -6.35 -1.34
CA PRO A 364 -4.99 -7.64 -0.70
C PRO A 364 -5.32 -7.54 0.79
N GLU A 365 -4.62 -6.69 1.54
CA GLU A 365 -4.82 -6.50 2.99
C GLU A 365 -6.26 -6.09 3.34
N HIS A 366 -6.90 -5.27 2.51
CA HIS A 366 -8.29 -4.83 2.70
C HIS A 366 -9.31 -5.98 2.70
N HIS A 367 -8.95 -7.10 2.07
CA HIS A 367 -9.83 -8.25 1.92
C HIS A 367 -9.44 -9.40 2.85
N LEU A 368 -8.13 -9.66 2.98
CA LEU A 368 -7.59 -10.82 3.67
C LEU A 368 -7.58 -10.67 5.19
N ILE A 369 -7.55 -9.45 5.73
CA ILE A 369 -7.47 -9.19 7.17
C ILE A 369 -8.87 -8.92 7.73
N PRO A 370 -9.42 -9.79 8.61
CA PRO A 370 -10.72 -9.55 9.23
C PRO A 370 -10.78 -8.23 9.98
N ASN A 371 -11.92 -7.54 9.93
CA ASN A 371 -12.16 -6.24 10.59
C ASN A 371 -11.22 -5.10 10.17
N HIS A 372 -10.45 -5.26 9.10
CA HIS A 372 -9.63 -4.16 8.57
C HIS A 372 -10.48 -3.04 7.96
N VAL A 373 -11.64 -3.38 7.39
CA VAL A 373 -12.62 -2.43 6.84
C VAL A 373 -13.86 -2.39 7.72
N ASP A 374 -14.25 -1.19 8.14
CA ASP A 374 -15.52 -0.95 8.82
C ASP A 374 -16.70 -1.45 7.96
N LYS A 375 -17.62 -2.24 8.53
CA LYS A 375 -18.79 -2.76 7.82
C LYS A 375 -19.76 -1.66 7.33
N ASN A 376 -19.65 -0.45 7.86
CA ASN A 376 -20.37 0.74 7.39
C ASN A 376 -19.75 1.40 6.17
N PHE A 377 -18.53 0.99 5.78
CA PHE A 377 -17.84 1.50 4.60
C PHE A 377 -18.67 1.28 3.33
N TRP A 378 -18.62 2.26 2.42
CA TRP A 378 -19.48 2.28 1.22
C TRP A 378 -19.36 1.00 0.38
N TYR A 379 -18.18 0.38 0.38
CA TYR A 379 -17.89 -0.85 -0.35
C TYR A 379 -18.93 -1.94 -0.09
N TRP A 380 -19.28 -2.19 1.18
CA TRP A 380 -20.25 -3.22 1.57
C TRP A 380 -21.67 -2.92 1.07
N LYS A 381 -21.98 -1.63 0.89
CA LYS A 381 -23.25 -1.19 0.29
C LYS A 381 -23.23 -1.28 -1.23
N TYR A 382 -22.06 -1.26 -1.86
CA TYR A 382 -21.89 -1.24 -3.31
C TYR A 382 -21.71 -2.64 -3.89
N ILE A 383 -21.05 -3.56 -3.17
CA ILE A 383 -20.81 -4.92 -3.63
C ILE A 383 -22.14 -5.62 -3.94
N TYR A 384 -22.19 -6.25 -5.11
CA TYR A 384 -23.41 -6.87 -5.62
C TYR A 384 -23.71 -8.17 -4.86
N TYR A 385 -22.68 -8.99 -4.65
CA TYR A 385 -22.77 -10.26 -3.95
C TYR A 385 -22.37 -10.10 -2.48
N ASP A 386 -23.04 -10.84 -1.60
CA ASP A 386 -22.59 -10.95 -0.22
C ASP A 386 -21.16 -11.52 -0.18
N THR A 387 -20.31 -10.88 0.60
CA THR A 387 -18.87 -11.14 0.64
C THR A 387 -18.40 -11.13 2.09
N LYS A 388 -17.69 -12.18 2.48
CA LYS A 388 -17.03 -12.26 3.81
C LYS A 388 -15.67 -11.58 3.75
N ASP A 389 -15.21 -11.05 4.86
CA ASP A 389 -13.80 -10.64 5.06
C ASP A 389 -12.97 -11.81 5.61
N GLY A 390 -11.65 -11.65 5.62
CA GLY A 390 -10.72 -12.72 5.99
C GLY A 390 -10.44 -13.67 4.84
N LEU A 391 -9.74 -14.78 5.09
CA LEU A 391 -9.37 -15.74 4.03
C LEU A 391 -10.56 -16.32 3.24
N ASN A 392 -11.78 -16.26 3.79
CA ASN A 392 -13.00 -16.67 3.08
C ASN A 392 -13.53 -15.62 2.09
N CYS A 393 -12.94 -14.42 2.01
CA CYS A 393 -13.27 -13.42 0.99
C CYS A 393 -12.93 -13.90 -0.41
N CYS A 394 -11.84 -14.65 -0.50
CA CYS A 394 -10.99 -14.61 -1.68
C CYS A 394 -10.77 -16.00 -2.22
N SER A 395 -11.04 -16.14 -3.51
CA SER A 395 -10.77 -17.40 -4.21
C SER A 395 -9.29 -17.69 -4.20
N ASP A 396 -8.94 -18.97 -4.10
CA ASP A 396 -7.56 -19.45 -4.31
C ASP A 396 -7.10 -19.18 -5.77
N SER A 397 -8.07 -18.93 -6.66
CA SER A 397 -7.86 -18.48 -8.05
C SER A 397 -8.25 -17.01 -8.25
N ALA A 398 -7.94 -16.15 -7.26
CA ALA A 398 -8.14 -14.70 -7.37
C ALA A 398 -7.42 -14.13 -8.60
N VAL A 399 -8.07 -13.19 -9.28
CA VAL A 399 -7.65 -12.64 -10.56
C VAL A 399 -6.96 -11.30 -10.40
N SER A 400 -7.49 -10.37 -9.61
CA SER A 400 -6.92 -9.02 -9.56
C SER A 400 -7.14 -8.30 -8.24
N PHE A 401 -6.22 -7.37 -7.94
CA PHE A 401 -6.27 -6.46 -6.81
C PHE A 401 -5.93 -5.04 -7.29
N HIS A 402 -6.61 -4.04 -6.74
CA HIS A 402 -6.42 -2.63 -7.09
C HIS A 402 -5.65 -1.86 -6.00
N TYR A 403 -5.23 -0.63 -6.31
CA TYR A 403 -4.36 0.19 -5.45
C TYR A 403 -3.05 -0.50 -5.07
N VAL A 404 -2.54 -1.38 -5.92
CA VAL A 404 -1.26 -2.07 -5.69
C VAL A 404 -0.13 -1.13 -6.09
N SER A 405 0.69 -0.72 -5.11
CA SER A 405 1.86 0.11 -5.36
C SER A 405 2.91 -0.62 -6.20
N PRO A 406 3.80 0.10 -6.91
CA PRO A 406 4.90 -0.51 -7.67
C PRO A 406 5.70 -1.53 -6.87
N ASN A 407 6.12 -1.18 -5.64
CA ASN A 407 6.86 -2.08 -4.77
C ASN A 407 6.04 -3.34 -4.41
N MET A 408 4.75 -3.17 -4.13
CA MET A 408 3.86 -4.30 -3.84
C MET A 408 3.65 -5.21 -5.07
N MET A 409 3.72 -4.69 -6.30
CA MET A 409 3.69 -5.55 -7.50
C MET A 409 4.87 -6.54 -7.53
N TYR A 410 6.08 -6.11 -7.14
CA TYR A 410 7.24 -7.00 -7.06
C TYR A 410 7.13 -7.99 -5.90
N VAL A 411 6.59 -7.56 -4.75
CA VAL A 411 6.32 -8.47 -3.62
C VAL A 411 5.31 -9.54 -4.03
N LEU A 412 4.22 -9.17 -4.70
CA LEU A 412 3.24 -10.14 -5.22
C LEU A 412 3.84 -11.06 -6.27
N GLU A 413 4.66 -10.54 -7.20
CA GLU A 413 5.35 -11.37 -8.19
C GLU A 413 6.24 -12.42 -7.51
N TYR A 414 7.00 -12.02 -6.48
CA TYR A 414 7.81 -12.96 -5.70
C TYR A 414 6.96 -14.00 -4.97
N LEU A 415 5.95 -13.56 -4.22
CA LEU A 415 5.14 -14.47 -3.39
C LEU A 415 4.30 -15.44 -4.22
N ILE A 416 3.87 -15.04 -5.42
CA ILE A 416 3.03 -15.87 -6.29
C ILE A 416 3.91 -16.78 -7.17
N TYR A 417 4.94 -16.24 -7.80
CA TYR A 417 5.67 -16.97 -8.85
C TYR A 417 7.02 -17.52 -8.41
N HIS A 418 7.63 -17.07 -7.31
CA HIS A 418 8.99 -17.45 -6.94
C HIS A 418 9.11 -18.17 -5.61
N LEU A 419 8.37 -17.73 -4.60
CA LEU A 419 8.41 -18.39 -3.30
C LEU A 419 7.72 -19.76 -3.39
N ARG A 420 8.44 -20.81 -2.97
CA ARG A 420 7.93 -22.19 -2.91
C ARG A 420 8.18 -22.79 -1.53
N PRO A 421 7.14 -23.09 -0.74
CA PRO A 421 7.31 -23.91 0.44
C PRO A 421 7.66 -25.34 0.02
N TYR A 422 8.78 -25.85 0.52
CA TYR A 422 9.23 -27.20 0.20
C TYR A 422 8.17 -28.25 0.59
N GLY A 423 7.86 -29.16 -0.33
CA GLY A 423 6.89 -30.25 -0.11
C GLY A 423 5.42 -29.90 -0.39
N ILE A 424 5.11 -28.69 -0.85
CA ILE A 424 3.74 -28.29 -1.25
C ILE A 424 3.71 -28.05 -2.77
N SER A 425 2.81 -28.75 -3.48
CA SER A 425 2.55 -28.52 -4.90
C SER A 425 1.22 -27.78 -5.09
N HIS A 426 1.22 -26.79 -5.97
CA HIS A 426 0.04 -26.00 -6.34
C HIS A 426 -0.49 -26.36 -7.74
N SER A 427 -0.02 -27.47 -8.34
CA SER A 427 -0.51 -27.97 -9.63
C SER A 427 -1.97 -28.44 -9.50
N LEU A 428 -2.91 -27.56 -9.86
CA LEU A 428 -4.33 -27.90 -10.00
C LEU A 428 -4.51 -28.66 -11.33
N GLU A 429 -4.15 -29.95 -11.36
CA GLU A 429 -4.62 -30.80 -12.45
C GLU A 429 -6.14 -30.93 -12.31
N ARG A 430 -6.86 -30.59 -13.39
CA ARG A 430 -8.28 -30.90 -13.49
C ARG A 430 -8.41 -32.40 -13.25
N SER A 431 -9.10 -32.81 -12.19
CA SER A 431 -9.61 -34.18 -12.13
C SER A 431 -10.37 -34.42 -13.43
N SER A 432 -9.94 -35.45 -14.18
CA SER A 432 -10.52 -35.76 -15.49
C SER A 432 -12.05 -35.88 -15.41
N PRO A 433 -12.80 -35.58 -16.51
CA PRO A 433 -14.26 -35.69 -16.55
C PRO A 433 -14.82 -37.11 -16.32
N ASP A 434 -13.98 -38.14 -16.17
CA ASP A 434 -14.39 -39.54 -16.07
C ASP A 434 -14.95 -39.97 -14.70
N ARG A 435 -15.32 -39.02 -13.83
CA ARG A 435 -16.23 -39.36 -12.72
C ARG A 435 -17.64 -38.89 -13.05
N PRO A 436 -18.58 -39.80 -13.36
CA PRO A 436 -19.98 -39.42 -13.45
C PRO A 436 -20.42 -38.92 -12.07
N SER A 437 -20.60 -37.61 -11.94
CA SER A 437 -21.33 -37.03 -10.83
C SER A 437 -22.78 -37.45 -11.01
N THR A 438 -23.23 -38.39 -10.19
CA THR A 438 -24.64 -38.60 -9.90
C THR A 438 -25.23 -37.28 -9.40
N LEU A 439 -25.79 -36.51 -10.31
CA LEU A 439 -26.66 -35.38 -10.01
C LEU A 439 -27.98 -35.98 -9.52
N ILE A 440 -28.23 -35.84 -8.22
CA ILE A 440 -29.58 -35.93 -7.68
C ILE A 440 -30.22 -34.56 -7.95
N GLU A 441 -31.20 -34.54 -8.84
CA GLU A 441 -32.13 -33.41 -9.00
C GLU A 441 -32.95 -33.24 -7.71
N TYR A 442 -32.97 -32.02 -7.18
CA TYR A 442 -34.07 -31.45 -6.40
C TYR A 442 -34.16 -29.94 -6.63
#